data_AF-A0A068UL73-F1
#
_entry.id   AF-A0A068UL73-F1
#
_cell.length_a   1.000
_cell.length_b   1.000
_cell.length_c   1.000
_cell.angle_alpha   90.00
_cell.angle_beta   90.00
_cell.angle_gamma   90.00
#
_symmetry.space_group_name_H-M   'P 1'
#
loop_
_entity.id
_entity.type
_entity.pdbx_description
1 polymer ?
#
loop_
_entity_poly.entity_id
_entity_poly.type
_entity_poly.pdbx_seq_one_letter_code
_entity_poly.pdbx_strand_id
1 'polypeptide(L)'
;MELDFYFEENVLPRVPTFDILGWCKTHEVKYPTLQKMAKDILTIPVSSVASESAFNTCGRIISPHRCKLHANTLEALMCTRTWLWNEINGIQKI
;
A
#
# COMPACT_ATOMS: atom_id res chain seq x y z
N MET A 1 15.30 25.14 -5.05
CA MET A 1 15.03 24.07 -4.06
C MET A 1 14.51 22.85 -4.81
N GLU A 2 14.57 21.64 -4.23
CA GLU A 2 14.03 20.41 -4.85
C GLU A 2 12.59 20.59 -5.37
N LEU A 3 11.78 21.29 -4.59
CA LEU A 3 10.40 21.63 -4.88
C LEU A 3 10.25 22.58 -6.08
N ASP A 4 11.10 23.61 -6.20
CA ASP A 4 11.04 24.56 -7.32
C ASP A 4 11.32 23.84 -8.64
N PHE A 5 12.33 22.96 -8.66
CA PHE A 5 12.64 22.13 -9.83
C PHE A 5 11.55 21.12 -10.18
N TYR A 6 10.75 20.70 -9.20
CA TYR A 6 9.59 19.85 -9.44
C TYR A 6 8.44 20.64 -10.07
N PHE A 7 8.21 21.88 -9.63
CA PHE A 7 7.17 22.75 -10.21
C PHE A 7 7.49 23.24 -11.62
N GLU A 8 8.78 23.35 -11.97
CA GLU A 8 9.24 23.70 -13.31
C GLU A 8 9.25 22.52 -14.29
N GLU A 9 9.06 21.29 -13.81
CA GLU A 9 9.07 20.10 -14.66
C GLU A 9 7.78 19.98 -15.48
N ASN A 10 7.89 19.47 -16.71
CA ASN A 10 6.74 19.33 -17.59
C ASN A 10 5.70 18.37 -17.00
N VAL A 11 4.43 18.75 -17.12
CA VAL A 11 3.31 17.91 -16.69
C VAL A 11 3.32 16.59 -17.46
N LEU A 12 3.31 15.49 -16.73
CA LEU A 12 3.28 14.16 -17.32
C LEU A 12 1.99 13.94 -18.12
N PRO A 13 2.06 13.27 -19.29
CA PRO A 13 0.87 12.95 -20.07
C PRO A 13 -0.04 12.02 -19.26
N ARG A 14 -1.34 12.36 -19.21
CA ARG A 14 -2.34 11.60 -18.45
C ARG A 14 -2.68 10.31 -19.18
N VAL A 15 -1.95 9.24 -18.88
CA VAL A 15 -2.21 7.91 -19.43
C VAL A 15 -2.97 7.03 -18.42
N PRO A 16 -3.97 6.23 -18.84
CA PRO A 16 -4.76 5.40 -17.92
C PRO A 16 -3.93 4.36 -17.14
N THR A 17 -2.80 3.97 -17.70
CA THR A 17 -1.86 2.98 -17.13
C THR A 17 -0.69 3.63 -16.40
N PHE A 18 -0.78 4.92 -16.07
CA PHE A 18 0.30 5.62 -15.38
C PHE A 18 0.46 5.10 -13.95
N ASP A 19 1.63 4.54 -13.66
CA ASP A 19 2.01 4.14 -12.31
C ASP A 19 2.79 5.28 -11.63
N ILE A 20 2.09 6.05 -10.79
CA ILE A 20 2.69 7.13 -10.02
C ILE A 20 3.77 6.63 -9.07
N LEU A 21 3.63 5.43 -8.49
CA LEU A 21 4.61 4.88 -7.54
C LEU A 21 5.86 4.43 -8.28
N GLY A 22 5.69 3.80 -9.45
CA GLY A 22 6.78 3.47 -10.36
C GLY A 22 7.56 4.70 -10.84
N TRP A 23 6.84 5.76 -11.25
CA TRP A 23 7.45 7.03 -11.63
C TRP A 23 8.21 7.69 -10.46
N CYS A 24 7.61 7.70 -9.27
CA CYS A 24 8.25 8.19 -8.06
C CYS A 24 9.57 7.47 -7.76
N LYS A 25 9.61 6.14 -7.94
CA LYS A 25 10.81 5.33 -7.74
C LYS A 25 11.95 5.69 -8.70
N THR A 26 11.63 6.01 -9.96
CA THR A 26 12.66 6.40 -10.94
C THR A 26 13.22 7.81 -10.69
N HIS A 27 12.48 8.66 -9.99
CA HIS A 27 12.87 10.05 -9.68
C HIS A 27 13.45 10.22 -8.26
N GLU A 28 13.65 9.13 -7.51
CA GLU A 28 14.19 9.14 -6.15
C GLU A 28 15.59 9.75 -6.06
N VAL A 29 16.42 9.58 -7.09
CA VAL A 29 17.76 10.19 -7.16
C VAL A 29 17.68 11.70 -7.39
N LYS A 30 16.71 12.16 -8.17
CA LYS A 30 16.53 13.58 -8.52
C LYS A 30 15.87 14.36 -7.38
N TYR A 31 14.96 13.70 -6.66
CA TYR A 31 14.10 14.30 -5.65
C TYR A 31 14.03 13.43 -4.37
N PRO A 32 15.12 13.27 -3.61
CA PRO A 32 15.16 12.32 -2.49
C PRO A 32 14.25 12.69 -1.32
N THR A 33 14.00 13.98 -1.07
CA THR A 33 13.20 14.43 0.08
C THR A 33 11.72 14.42 -0.27
N LEU A 34 11.39 14.97 -1.45
CA LEU A 34 10.04 15.06 -1.97
C LEU A 34 9.47 13.66 -2.24
N GLN A 35 10.31 12.73 -2.73
CA GLN A 35 9.87 11.36 -2.98
C GLN A 35 9.54 10.61 -1.68
N LYS A 36 10.26 10.86 -0.58
CA LYS A 36 9.89 10.30 0.73
C LYS A 36 8.52 10.81 1.18
N MET A 37 8.30 12.12 1.11
CA MET A 37 7.01 12.73 1.44
C MET A 37 5.88 12.20 0.54
N ALA A 38 6.13 12.08 -0.76
CA ALA A 38 5.16 11.55 -1.72
C ALA A 38 4.82 10.09 -1.41
N LYS A 39 5.81 9.24 -1.11
CA LYS A 39 5.58 7.85 -0.71
C LYS A 39 4.71 7.78 0.56
N ASP A 40 4.99 8.60 1.56
CA ASP A 40 4.21 8.63 2.80
C ASP A 40 2.75 9.05 2.56
N ILE A 41 2.53 10.09 1.74
CA ILE A 41 1.19 10.59 1.41
C ILE A 41 0.40 9.61 0.54
N LEU A 42 1.03 9.04 -0.49
CA LEU A 42 0.37 8.15 -1.46
C LEU A 42 0.05 6.77 -0.87
N THR A 43 0.72 6.36 0.21
CA THR A 43 0.48 5.07 0.87
C THR A 43 -0.76 5.10 1.78
N ILE A 44 -1.27 6.30 2.11
CA ILE A 44 -2.45 6.44 2.96
C ILE A 44 -3.68 5.93 2.18
N PRO A 45 -4.39 4.91 2.69
CA PRO A 45 -5.59 4.42 2.04
C PRO A 45 -6.68 5.51 2.03
N VAL A 46 -7.25 5.76 0.85
CA VAL A 46 -8.30 6.78 0.66
C VAL A 46 -9.63 6.39 1.35
N SER A 47 -9.82 5.11 1.68
CA SER A 47 -11.05 4.61 2.31
C SER A 47 -10.79 3.51 3.34
N SER A 48 -11.75 3.32 4.25
CA SER A 48 -11.79 2.20 5.21
C SER A 48 -12.10 0.84 4.57
N VAL A 49 -12.36 0.77 3.25
CA VAL A 49 -12.78 -0.49 2.60
C VAL A 49 -11.74 -1.60 2.77
N ALA A 50 -10.45 -1.25 2.76
CA ALA A 50 -9.38 -2.22 3.00
C ALA A 50 -9.40 -2.79 4.43
N SER A 51 -9.64 -1.94 5.43
CA SER A 51 -9.74 -2.38 6.83
C SER A 51 -11.05 -3.14 7.08
N GLU A 52 -12.18 -2.70 6.54
CA GLU A 52 -13.47 -3.40 6.60
C GLU A 52 -13.41 -4.78 5.95
N SER A 53 -12.72 -4.91 4.80
CA SER A 53 -12.49 -6.22 4.16
C SER A 53 -11.66 -7.15 5.04
N ALA A 54 -10.60 -6.62 5.68
CA ALA A 54 -9.79 -7.37 6.63
C ALA A 54 -10.61 -7.80 7.85
N PHE A 55 -11.44 -6.92 8.42
CA PHE A 55 -12.33 -7.22 9.54
C PHE A 55 -13.41 -8.24 9.20
N ASN A 56 -14.05 -8.11 8.03
CA ASN A 56 -15.07 -9.06 7.58
C ASN A 56 -14.46 -10.46 7.36
N THR A 57 -13.28 -10.50 6.75
CA THR A 57 -12.50 -11.74 6.62
C THR A 57 -12.19 -12.33 8.00
N CYS A 58 -11.84 -11.50 8.97
CA CYS A 58 -11.60 -11.90 10.36
C CYS A 58 -12.85 -12.50 11.01
N GLY A 59 -14.00 -11.84 10.86
CA GLY A 59 -15.29 -12.35 11.36
C GLY A 59 -15.66 -13.73 10.79
N ARG A 60 -15.27 -14.04 9.55
CA ARG A 60 -15.45 -15.38 8.96
C ARG A 60 -14.52 -16.44 9.56
N ILE A 61 -13.29 -16.08 9.93
CA ILE A 61 -12.35 -16.97 10.63
C ILE A 61 -12.81 -17.19 12.08
N ILE A 62 -13.29 -16.14 12.73
CA ILE A 62 -13.85 -16.16 14.09
C ILE A 62 -15.35 -16.50 14.06
N SER A 63 -15.76 -17.46 13.22
CA SER A 63 -17.15 -17.90 13.23
C SER A 63 -17.53 -18.35 14.65
N PRO A 64 -18.73 -17.96 15.17
CA PRO A 64 -19.15 -18.27 16.54
C PRO A 64 -19.06 -19.76 16.92
N HIS A 65 -19.04 -20.61 15.90
CA HIS A 65 -19.05 -22.06 16.04
C HIS A 65 -17.65 -22.70 16.13
N ARG A 66 -16.54 -21.98 15.89
CA ARG A 66 -15.23 -22.63 15.63
C ARG A 66 -13.94 -22.07 16.24
N CYS A 67 -13.86 -20.98 17.02
CA CYS A 67 -12.54 -20.51 17.51
C CYS A 67 -12.53 -19.84 18.89
N LYS A 68 -11.73 -20.38 19.82
CA LYS A 68 -11.24 -19.73 21.07
C LYS A 68 -9.82 -19.15 20.86
N LEU A 69 -9.53 -18.57 19.69
CA LEU A 69 -8.21 -18.00 19.46
C LEU A 69 -8.07 -16.68 20.24
N HIS A 70 -6.91 -16.51 20.87
CA HIS A 70 -6.55 -15.25 21.50
C HIS A 70 -6.36 -14.16 20.42
N ALA A 71 -6.68 -12.91 20.74
CA ALA A 71 -6.60 -11.78 19.81
C ALA A 71 -5.23 -11.69 19.12
N ASN A 72 -4.14 -11.84 19.89
CA ASN A 72 -2.77 -11.83 19.36
C ASN A 72 -2.51 -12.93 18.31
N THR A 73 -3.10 -14.11 18.48
CA THR A 73 -2.94 -15.21 17.51
C THR A 73 -3.68 -14.92 16.22
N LEU A 74 -4.86 -14.29 16.31
CA LEU A 74 -5.64 -13.86 15.14
C LEU A 74 -4.94 -12.73 14.38
N GLU A 75 -4.38 -11.75 15.10
CA GLU A 75 -3.58 -10.68 14.51
C GLU A 75 -2.38 -11.24 13.77
N ALA A 76 -1.60 -12.13 14.40
CA ALA A 76 -0.45 -12.77 13.76
C ALA A 76 -0.87 -13.52 12.49
N LEU A 77 -1.94 -14.33 12.53
CA LEU A 77 -2.47 -15.04 11.37
C LEU A 77 -2.88 -14.10 10.22
N MET A 78 -3.54 -12.99 10.53
CA MET A 78 -3.97 -12.01 9.53
C MET A 78 -2.81 -11.23 8.91
N CYS A 79 -1.85 -10.81 9.74
CA CYS A 79 -0.63 -10.15 9.28
C CYS A 79 0.17 -11.09 8.38
N THR A 80 0.43 -12.33 8.82
CA THR A 80 1.17 -13.32 8.03
C THR A 80 0.48 -13.62 6.70
N ARG A 81 -0.84 -13.80 6.70
CA ARG A 81 -1.61 -14.03 5.46
C ARG A 81 -1.52 -12.83 4.51
N THR A 82 -1.65 -11.61 5.03
CA THR A 82 -1.56 -10.39 4.23
C THR A 82 -0.17 -10.23 3.61
N TRP A 83 0.88 -10.46 4.39
CA TRP A 83 2.26 -10.39 3.90
C TRP A 83 2.56 -11.46 2.85
N LEU A 84 2.16 -12.70 3.08
CA LEU A 84 2.34 -13.80 2.12
C LEU A 84 1.62 -13.51 0.80
N TRP A 85 0.41 -12.96 0.86
CA TRP A 85 -0.31 -12.54 -0.35
C TRP A 85 0.35 -11.37 -1.06
N ASN A 86 0.86 -10.38 -0.33
CA ASN A 86 1.60 -9.27 -0.94
C ASN A 86 2.90 -9.76 -1.59
N GLU A 87 3.56 -10.77 -1.03
CA GLU A 87 4.76 -11.38 -1.61
C GLU A 87 4.43 -12.16 -2.89
N ILE A 88 3.41 -13.02 -2.86
CA ILE A 88 2.98 -13.80 -4.04
C ILE A 88 2.49 -12.88 -5.18
N ASN A 89 1.71 -11.85 -4.85
CA ASN A 89 1.17 -10.92 -5.84
C ASN A 89 2.21 -9.87 -6.27
N GLY A 90 3.16 -9.52 -5.40
CA GLY A 90 4.29 -8.65 -5.69
C GLY A 90 5.29 -9.24 -6.68
N ILE A 91 5.30 -10.58 -6.85
CA ILE A 91 6.12 -11.27 -7.86
C ILE A 91 5.53 -11.17 -9.29
N GLN A 92 4.26 -10.77 -9.44
CA GLN A 92 3.64 -10.57 -10.78
C GLN A 92 3.67 -9.11 -11.26
N LYS A 93 4.12 -8.16 -10.45
CA LYS A 93 4.30 -6.76 -10.85
C LYS A 93 5.56 -6.17 -10.22
N ILE A 94 6.71 -6.56 -10.77
CA ILE A 94 7.90 -5.71 -10.89
C ILE A 94 8.34 -5.78 -12.35
#